data_AF-A0A9Q0FKQ0-F1
#
_entry.id   AF-A0A9Q0FKQ0-F1
#
_cell.length_a   1.000
_cell.length_b   1.000
_cell.length_c   1.000
_cell.angle_alpha   90.00
_cell.angle_beta   90.00
_cell.angle_gamma   90.00
#
_symmetry.space_group_name_H-M   'P 1'
#
loop_
_entity.id
_entity.type
_entity.pdbx_description
1 polymer ?
#
loop_
_entity_poly.entity_id
_entity_poly.type
_entity_poly.pdbx_seq_one_letter_code
_entity_poly.pdbx_strand_id
1 'polypeptide(L)'
;SFEPQITEKMPKVKTNRIKYPDGWELIEPTLLELDAKMREAENDPCDGKRKCEALWPIFKIAHQKSRYIYDLYYHSNQLSKELYEFCLDQGYGDRNLIAKWKKPGYERLCCLRCIQTRDHNYGTTCVCRVPKHLREEKIPLPNGHAHGCQIFYGVE
;
A
#
# COMPACT_ATOMS: atom_id res chain seq x y z
N SER A 1 -24.91 19.69 16.13
CA SER A 1 -24.01 18.78 16.87
C SER A 1 -23.82 17.54 16.03
N PHE A 2 -22.62 17.30 15.51
CA PHE A 2 -22.33 16.18 14.60
C PHE A 2 -21.29 15.31 15.28
N GLU A 3 -21.71 14.18 15.83
CA GLU A 3 -20.81 13.20 16.43
C GLU A 3 -19.96 12.53 15.35
N PRO A 4 -18.63 12.47 15.52
CA PRO A 4 -17.80 11.65 14.65
C PRO A 4 -18.00 10.18 15.03
N GLN A 5 -18.53 9.38 14.09
CA GLN A 5 -18.51 7.93 14.20
C GLN A 5 -17.06 7.44 14.04
N ILE A 6 -16.35 7.32 15.16
CA ILE A 6 -15.07 6.63 15.23
C ILE A 6 -15.38 5.14 15.09
N THR A 7 -15.18 4.58 13.89
CA THR A 7 -15.20 3.13 13.71
C THR A 7 -13.92 2.57 14.31
N GLU A 8 -14.01 2.14 15.56
CA GLU A 8 -12.99 1.37 16.29
C GLU A 8 -12.68 0.05 15.55
N LYS A 9 -11.75 0.08 14.59
CA LYS A 9 -11.13 -1.14 14.03
C LYS A 9 -9.92 -1.49 14.90
N MET A 10 -10.18 -2.17 16.02
CA MET A 10 -9.16 -2.83 16.85
C MET A 10 -8.36 -3.89 16.05
N PRO A 11 -7.11 -4.17 16.47
CA PRO A 11 -6.14 -4.89 15.65
C PRO A 11 -6.49 -6.37 15.43
N LYS A 12 -5.97 -6.90 14.32
CA LYS A 12 -6.08 -8.29 13.86
C LYS A 12 -5.41 -9.26 14.82
N VAL A 13 -6.03 -9.53 15.96
CA VAL A 13 -5.72 -10.71 16.74
C VAL A 13 -6.33 -11.89 15.99
N LYS A 14 -5.48 -12.79 15.46
CA LYS A 14 -5.91 -14.09 14.90
C LYS A 14 -6.59 -14.87 16.02
N THR A 15 -7.89 -14.62 16.22
CA THR A 15 -8.71 -15.40 17.14
C THR A 15 -9.03 -16.72 16.47
N ASN A 16 -9.07 -17.79 17.26
CA ASN A 16 -9.22 -19.20 16.88
C ASN A 16 -10.57 -19.54 16.17
N ARG A 17 -11.29 -18.55 15.63
CA ARG A 17 -12.63 -18.65 15.03
C ARG A 17 -12.67 -18.31 13.53
N ILE A 18 -11.54 -17.99 12.93
CA ILE A 18 -11.47 -17.62 11.52
C ILE A 18 -11.43 -18.90 10.68
N LYS A 19 -12.50 -19.18 9.92
CA LYS A 19 -12.49 -20.22 8.89
C LYS A 19 -11.79 -19.65 7.66
N TYR A 20 -10.65 -20.22 7.30
CA TYR A 20 -9.95 -19.85 6.08
C TYR A 20 -10.66 -20.47 4.88
N PRO A 21 -10.94 -19.70 3.81
CA PRO A 21 -11.51 -20.23 2.59
C PRO A 21 -10.46 -20.99 1.76
N ASP A 22 -10.94 -21.81 0.83
CA ASP A 22 -10.10 -22.67 0.00
C ASP A 22 -9.05 -21.87 -0.79
N GLY A 23 -7.81 -22.37 -0.79
CA GLY A 23 -6.66 -21.72 -1.43
C GLY A 23 -5.85 -20.79 -0.53
N TRP A 24 -6.22 -20.63 0.75
CA TRP A 24 -5.44 -19.84 1.71
C TRP A 24 -4.00 -20.33 1.87
N GLU A 25 -3.78 -21.65 1.84
CA GLU A 25 -2.45 -22.28 2.03
C GLU A 25 -1.40 -21.80 1.01
N LEU A 26 -1.81 -21.42 -0.20
CA LEU A 26 -0.90 -20.97 -1.25
C LEU A 26 -0.41 -19.52 -1.03
N ILE A 27 -1.25 -18.67 -0.42
CA ILE A 27 -0.95 -17.25 -0.22
C ILE A 27 -0.40 -16.95 1.18
N GLU A 28 -0.72 -17.80 2.16
CA GLU A 28 -0.32 -17.65 3.55
C GLU A 28 1.18 -17.44 3.74
N PRO A 29 2.09 -18.27 3.17
CA PRO A 29 3.52 -18.09 3.42
C PRO A 29 4.02 -16.73 2.94
N THR A 30 3.62 -16.29 1.75
CA THR A 30 4.02 -14.98 1.22
C THR A 30 3.45 -13.82 2.04
N LEU A 31 2.20 -13.92 2.51
CA LEU A 31 1.60 -12.89 3.35
C LEU A 31 2.28 -12.81 4.73
N LEU A 32 2.67 -13.95 5.30
CA LEU A 32 3.42 -14.01 6.56
C LEU A 32 4.81 -13.40 6.42
N GLU A 33 5.53 -13.67 5.33
CA GLU A 33 6.81 -13.03 5.04
C GLU A 33 6.70 -11.51 4.91
N LEU A 34 5.65 -11.02 4.23
CA LEU A 34 5.40 -9.59 4.11
C LEU A 34 5.04 -8.95 5.45
N ASP A 35 4.28 -9.65 6.30
CA ASP A 35 3.96 -9.19 7.65
C ASP A 35 5.18 -9.20 8.58
N ALA A 36 6.09 -10.17 8.44
CA ALA A 36 7.36 -10.19 9.15
C ALA A 36 8.23 -8.98 8.76
N LYS A 37 8.38 -8.72 7.45
CA LYS A 37 9.08 -7.54 6.93
C LYS A 37 8.46 -6.23 7.41
N MET A 38 7.13 -6.17 7.54
CA MET A 38 6.42 -5.00 8.06
C MET A 38 6.82 -4.74 9.52
N ARG A 39 6.83 -5.79 10.36
CA ARG A 39 7.24 -5.68 11.77
C ARG A 39 8.70 -5.30 11.91
N GLU A 40 9.57 -5.82 11.06
CA GLU A 40 10.99 -5.42 11.03
C GLU A 40 11.12 -3.94 10.69
N ALA A 41 10.40 -3.46 9.67
CA ALA A 41 10.39 -2.05 9.28
C ALA A 41 9.80 -1.12 10.35
N GLU A 42 8.83 -1.59 11.12
CA GLU A 42 8.26 -0.84 12.25
C GLU A 42 9.22 -0.75 13.45
N ASN A 43 10.05 -1.78 13.67
CA ASN A 43 11.01 -1.84 14.77
C ASN A 43 12.40 -1.26 14.41
N ASP A 44 12.65 -0.95 13.13
CA ASP A 44 13.93 -0.42 12.67
C ASP A 44 14.24 0.95 13.31
N PRO A 45 15.32 1.09 14.09
CA PRO A 45 15.70 2.36 14.69
C PRO A 45 16.00 3.38 13.59
N CYS A 46 15.16 4.41 13.50
CA CYS A 46 15.27 5.47 12.51
C CYS A 46 16.31 6.54 12.89
N ASP A 47 17.53 6.10 13.18
CA ASP A 47 18.60 6.99 13.60
C ASP A 47 19.12 7.79 12.39
N GLY A 48 19.10 9.12 12.50
CA GLY A 48 19.53 10.06 11.46
C GLY A 48 18.60 10.25 10.24
N LYS A 49 17.50 9.49 10.12
CA LYS A 49 16.52 9.63 9.01
C LYS A 49 15.43 10.64 9.35
N ARG A 50 14.90 11.36 8.35
CA ARG A 50 13.72 12.21 8.57
C ARG A 50 12.50 11.34 8.90
N LYS A 51 11.58 11.83 9.74
CA LYS A 51 10.33 11.12 10.10
C LYS A 51 9.55 10.59 8.89
N CYS A 52 9.58 11.30 7.76
CA CYS A 52 8.90 10.86 6.55
C CYS A 52 9.63 9.67 5.89
N GLU A 53 10.96 9.68 5.91
CA GLU A 53 11.83 8.65 5.31
C GLU A 53 11.79 7.34 6.08
N ALA A 54 11.66 7.44 7.41
CA ALA A 54 11.41 6.34 8.32
C ALA A 54 10.19 5.49 7.91
N LEU A 55 9.12 6.13 7.44
CA LEU A 55 7.87 5.46 7.09
C LEU A 55 7.87 4.83 5.69
N TRP A 56 8.89 5.06 4.87
CA TRP A 56 8.90 4.59 3.48
C TRP A 56 8.89 3.07 3.35
N PRO A 57 9.70 2.29 4.09
CA PRO A 57 9.69 0.85 3.99
C PRO A 57 8.31 0.27 4.32
N ILE A 58 7.62 0.86 5.31
CA ILE A 58 6.26 0.50 5.72
C ILE A 58 5.28 0.71 4.54
N PHE A 59 5.29 1.88 3.90
CA PHE A 59 4.42 2.14 2.75
C PHE A 59 4.74 1.25 1.55
N LYS A 60 6.02 0.93 1.32
CA LYS A 60 6.45 0.03 0.25
C LYS A 60 5.90 -1.37 0.46
N ILE A 61 6.01 -1.91 1.67
CA ILE A 61 5.50 -3.26 2.01
C ILE A 61 3.97 -3.28 1.93
N ALA A 62 3.28 -2.27 2.45
CA ALA A 62 1.82 -2.19 2.38
C ALA A 62 1.29 -2.16 0.93
N HIS A 63 1.98 -1.42 0.04
CA HIS A 63 1.67 -1.44 -1.38
C HIS A 63 1.95 -2.81 -1.99
N GLN A 64 3.14 -3.37 -1.75
CA GLN A 64 3.54 -4.68 -2.29
C GLN A 64 2.54 -5.77 -1.92
N LYS A 65 2.08 -5.77 -0.66
CA LYS A 65 1.05 -6.68 -0.16
C LYS A 65 -0.28 -6.53 -0.89
N SER A 66 -0.75 -5.29 -1.05
CA SER A 66 -1.99 -5.01 -1.81
C SER A 66 -1.86 -5.40 -3.28
N ARG A 67 -0.68 -5.19 -3.87
CA ARG A 67 -0.39 -5.50 -5.27
C ARG A 67 -0.35 -7.01 -5.53
N TYR A 68 0.28 -7.76 -4.64
CA TYR A 68 0.32 -9.23 -4.69
C TYR A 68 -1.11 -9.83 -4.76
N ILE A 69 -2.01 -9.39 -3.88
CA ILE A 69 -3.41 -9.84 -3.87
C ILE A 69 -4.14 -9.43 -5.16
N TYR A 70 -3.88 -8.20 -5.65
CA TYR A 70 -4.46 -7.71 -6.90
C TYR A 70 -4.02 -8.55 -8.10
N ASP A 71 -2.72 -8.81 -8.23
CA ASP A 71 -2.16 -9.54 -9.37
C ASP A 71 -2.63 -11.01 -9.36
N LEU A 72 -2.70 -11.65 -8.19
CA LEU A 72 -3.23 -13.02 -8.08
C LEU A 72 -4.69 -13.15 -8.52
N TYR A 73 -5.52 -12.14 -8.24
CA TYR A 73 -6.93 -12.16 -8.60
C TYR A 73 -7.19 -11.72 -10.05
N TYR A 74 -6.63 -10.60 -10.49
CA TYR A 74 -6.92 -10.02 -11.81
C TYR A 74 -6.03 -10.55 -12.95
N HIS A 75 -4.78 -10.93 -12.66
CA HIS A 75 -3.85 -11.41 -13.70
C HIS A 75 -3.70 -12.93 -13.70
N SER A 76 -3.51 -13.55 -12.54
CA SER A 76 -3.28 -15.00 -12.45
C SER A 76 -4.58 -15.81 -12.26
N ASN A 77 -5.68 -15.17 -11.81
CA ASN A 77 -6.97 -15.81 -11.50
C ASN A 77 -6.85 -17.07 -10.60
N GLN A 78 -5.84 -17.10 -9.72
CA GLN A 78 -5.59 -18.23 -8.80
C GLN A 78 -6.39 -18.10 -7.50
N LEU A 79 -7.03 -16.95 -7.29
CA LEU A 79 -7.72 -16.61 -6.06
C LEU A 79 -9.23 -16.65 -6.27
N SER A 80 -9.94 -17.41 -5.42
CA SER A 80 -11.40 -17.41 -5.43
C SER A 80 -11.95 -16.04 -5.00
N LYS A 81 -13.17 -15.70 -5.44
CA LYS A 81 -13.81 -14.43 -5.05
C LYS A 81 -13.99 -14.32 -3.53
N GLU A 82 -14.33 -15.43 -2.88
CA GLU A 82 -14.51 -15.51 -1.43
C GLU A 82 -13.19 -15.23 -0.68
N LEU A 83 -12.09 -15.84 -1.14
CA LEU A 83 -10.76 -15.63 -0.56
C LEU A 83 -10.25 -14.21 -0.80
N TYR A 84 -10.56 -13.61 -1.96
CA TYR A 84 -10.24 -12.22 -2.25
C TYR A 84 -10.97 -11.26 -1.31
N GLU A 85 -12.29 -11.41 -1.15
CA GLU A 85 -13.09 -10.57 -0.26
C GLU A 85 -12.65 -10.74 1.21
N PHE A 86 -12.38 -11.98 1.62
CA PHE A 86 -11.81 -12.28 2.93
C PHE A 86 -10.48 -11.57 3.16
N CYS A 87 -9.56 -11.59 2.18
CA CYS A 87 -8.29 -10.88 2.27
C CYS A 87 -8.47 -9.37 2.45
N LEU A 88 -9.45 -8.77 1.77
CA LEU A 88 -9.75 -7.35 1.90
C LEU A 88 -10.38 -7.00 3.26
N ASP A 89 -11.26 -7.85 3.77
CA ASP A 89 -11.94 -7.63 5.05
C ASP A 89 -11.01 -7.82 6.24
N GLN A 90 -10.14 -8.83 6.16
CA GLN A 90 -9.01 -8.99 7.06
C GLN A 90 -7.92 -7.95 6.82
N GLY A 91 -8.07 -7.01 5.88
CA GLY A 91 -7.13 -5.91 5.65
C GLY A 91 -5.73 -6.36 5.19
N TYR A 92 -5.60 -7.51 4.53
CA TYR A 92 -4.37 -7.90 3.85
C TYR A 92 -4.11 -7.03 2.62
N GLY A 93 -5.15 -6.44 2.01
CA GLY A 93 -5.03 -5.45 0.95
C GLY A 93 -5.91 -4.22 1.17
N ASP A 94 -5.51 -3.09 0.59
CA ASP A 94 -6.28 -1.84 0.65
C ASP A 94 -7.35 -1.78 -0.46
N ARG A 95 -8.62 -1.89 -0.06
CA ARG A 95 -9.79 -1.81 -0.95
C ARG A 95 -9.84 -0.50 -1.74
N ASN A 96 -9.48 0.62 -1.11
CA ASN A 96 -9.51 1.94 -1.74
C ASN A 96 -8.40 2.08 -2.78
N LEU A 97 -7.20 1.60 -2.47
CA LEU A 97 -6.06 1.62 -3.40
C LEU A 97 -6.35 0.75 -4.63
N ILE A 98 -6.86 -0.46 -4.42
CA ILE A 98 -7.24 -1.37 -5.51
C ILE A 98 -8.35 -0.77 -6.38
N ALA A 99 -9.34 -0.13 -5.77
CA ALA A 99 -10.39 0.56 -6.53
C ALA A 99 -9.83 1.67 -7.45
N LYS A 100 -8.70 2.30 -7.07
CA LYS A 100 -8.01 3.24 -7.96
C LYS A 100 -7.26 2.54 -9.08
N TRP A 101 -6.59 1.42 -8.82
CA TRP A 101 -5.86 0.68 -9.87
C TRP A 101 -6.75 0.21 -11.03
N LYS A 102 -8.03 -0.05 -10.77
CA LYS A 102 -9.03 -0.37 -11.81
C LYS A 102 -9.36 0.80 -12.75
N LYS A 103 -9.02 2.03 -12.38
CA LYS A 103 -9.31 3.21 -13.20
C LYS A 103 -8.15 3.49 -14.18
N PRO A 104 -8.44 3.82 -15.45
CA PRO A 104 -7.40 4.14 -16.42
C PRO A 104 -6.56 5.33 -15.92
N GLY A 105 -5.24 5.23 -16.09
CA GLY A 105 -4.28 6.23 -15.62
C GLY A 105 -3.89 6.12 -14.14
N TYR A 106 -4.51 5.23 -13.35
CA TYR A 106 -4.17 5.00 -11.95
C TYR A 106 -3.60 3.60 -11.67
N GLU A 107 -3.41 2.76 -12.68
CA GLU A 107 -2.92 1.37 -12.59
C GLU A 107 -1.61 1.18 -11.81
N ARG A 108 -0.77 2.23 -11.77
CA ARG A 108 0.53 2.24 -11.07
C ARG A 108 0.57 3.23 -9.90
N LEU A 109 -0.59 3.48 -9.27
CA LEU A 109 -0.68 4.42 -8.16
C LEU A 109 0.05 3.88 -6.91
N CYS A 110 1.00 4.66 -6.39
CA CYS A 110 1.77 4.41 -5.17
C CYS A 110 0.93 4.24 -3.91
N CYS A 111 0.18 5.29 -3.54
CA CYS A 111 -0.66 5.32 -2.36
C CYS A 111 -1.75 6.38 -2.54
N LEU A 112 -2.76 6.35 -1.68
CA LEU A 112 -3.89 7.29 -1.75
C LEU A 112 -3.47 8.74 -1.43
N ARG A 113 -2.45 8.93 -0.58
CA ARG A 113 -1.92 10.27 -0.26
C ARG A 113 -1.34 10.96 -1.49
N CYS A 114 -0.77 10.20 -2.44
CA CYS A 114 -0.19 10.75 -3.68
C CYS A 114 -1.22 11.52 -4.55
N ILE A 115 -2.51 11.22 -4.42
CA ILE A 115 -3.60 11.81 -5.21
C ILE A 115 -4.50 12.75 -4.40
N GLN A 116 -4.29 12.82 -3.09
CA GLN A 116 -5.11 13.61 -2.20
C GLN A 116 -4.62 15.07 -2.20
N THR A 117 -5.40 15.96 -2.81
CA THR A 117 -5.06 17.39 -2.92
C THR A 117 -4.96 18.08 -1.56
N ARG A 118 -5.74 17.62 -0.57
CA ARG A 118 -5.74 18.15 0.80
C ARG A 118 -4.43 17.92 1.56
N ASP A 119 -3.66 16.90 1.17
CA ASP A 119 -2.39 16.55 1.80
C ASP A 119 -1.21 17.39 1.24
N HIS A 120 -1.47 18.30 0.29
CA HIS A 120 -0.46 19.10 -0.41
C HIS A 120 -0.73 20.60 -0.23
N ASN A 121 0.32 21.37 0.07
CA ASN A 121 0.24 22.80 0.34
C ASN A 121 -0.43 23.62 -0.78
N TYR A 122 -0.27 23.21 -2.04
CA TYR A 122 -0.80 23.91 -3.21
C TYR A 122 -2.06 23.26 -3.79
N GLY A 123 -2.67 22.29 -3.09
CA GLY A 123 -3.86 21.61 -3.60
C GLY A 123 -3.61 20.76 -4.85
N THR A 124 -2.36 20.43 -5.16
CA THR A 124 -1.95 19.66 -6.33
C THR A 124 -1.69 18.20 -5.99
N THR A 125 -1.39 17.37 -7.00
CA THR A 125 -1.00 15.97 -6.82
C THR A 125 0.50 15.84 -6.53
N CYS A 126 0.90 14.73 -5.92
CA CYS A 126 2.32 14.45 -5.66
C CYS A 126 3.12 14.34 -6.96
N VAL A 127 4.38 14.78 -6.92
CA VAL A 127 5.35 14.69 -8.01
C VAL A 127 5.57 13.27 -8.57
N CYS A 128 5.28 12.23 -7.78
CA CYS A 128 5.31 10.86 -8.24
C CYS A 128 4.32 10.56 -9.38
N ARG A 129 3.28 11.39 -9.54
CA ARG A 129 2.29 11.30 -10.63
C ARG A 129 2.75 11.99 -11.92
N VAL A 130 3.85 12.74 -11.88
CA VAL A 130 4.40 13.43 -13.05
C VAL A 130 5.25 12.46 -13.88
N PRO A 131 4.99 12.31 -15.19
CA PRO A 131 5.77 11.45 -16.08
C PRO A 131 7.27 11.77 -16.06
N LYS A 132 8.13 10.74 -16.11
CA LYS A 132 9.60 10.90 -16.01
C LYS A 132 10.16 11.91 -17.03
N HIS A 133 9.68 11.88 -18.28
CA HIS A 133 10.17 12.73 -19.36
C HIS A 133 9.89 14.23 -19.16
N LEU A 134 8.99 14.59 -18.25
CA LEU A 134 8.68 15.99 -17.88
C LEU A 134 9.40 16.41 -16.59
N ARG A 135 10.17 15.52 -15.96
CA ARG A 135 10.89 15.83 -14.72
C ARG A 135 12.31 16.25 -15.07
N GLU A 136 12.72 17.40 -14.55
CA GLU A 136 14.12 17.80 -14.56
C GLU A 136 14.95 16.84 -13.70
N GLU A 137 16.07 16.38 -14.24
CA GLU A 137 16.92 15.28 -13.72
C GLU A 137 17.48 15.53 -12.31
N LYS A 138 17.42 16.78 -11.84
CA LYS A 138 18.14 17.28 -10.66
C LYS A 138 17.30 17.60 -9.43
N ILE A 139 16.03 17.20 -9.37
CA ILE A 139 15.20 17.49 -8.20
C ILE A 139 15.27 16.31 -7.21
N PRO A 140 16.13 16.32 -6.17
CA PRO A 140 15.84 15.55 -4.96
C PRO A 140 14.50 16.08 -4.47
N LEU A 141 13.49 15.22 -4.51
CA LEU A 141 12.11 15.64 -4.40
C LEU A 141 11.94 16.33 -3.04
N PRO A 142 11.54 17.62 -3.00
CA PRO A 142 11.79 18.51 -1.86
C PRO A 142 10.99 18.12 -0.60
N ASN A 143 10.06 17.18 -0.76
CA ASN A 143 9.35 16.58 0.34
C ASN A 143 9.81 15.13 0.39
N GLY A 144 10.26 14.68 1.56
CA GLY A 144 10.54 13.27 1.88
C GLY A 144 9.32 12.34 1.76
N HIS A 145 8.46 12.55 0.77
CA HIS A 145 7.30 11.77 0.37
C HIS A 145 7.54 11.03 -0.95
N ALA A 146 8.60 11.35 -1.71
CA ALA A 146 8.63 10.95 -3.13
C ALA A 146 9.84 10.10 -3.59
N HIS A 147 10.90 9.92 -2.79
CA HIS A 147 11.91 8.91 -3.12
C HIS A 147 11.37 7.48 -2.92
N GLY A 148 10.41 7.25 -2.01
CA GLY A 148 9.71 5.96 -1.86
C GLY A 148 8.78 5.60 -3.03
N CYS A 149 8.34 6.57 -3.82
CA CYS A 149 7.57 6.33 -5.04
C CYS A 149 8.44 6.00 -6.26
N GLN A 150 9.68 6.49 -6.30
CA GLN A 150 10.58 6.24 -7.43
C GLN A 150 11.03 4.78 -7.52
N ILE A 151 10.99 4.02 -6.41
CA ILE A 151 11.30 2.58 -6.41
C ILE A 151 10.20 1.73 -7.08
N PHE A 152 9.04 2.31 -7.44
CA PHE A 152 8.10 1.65 -8.38
C PHE A 152 8.54 1.70 -9.84
N TYR A 153 9.59 2.47 -10.14
CA TYR A 153 10.12 2.64 -11.48
C TYR A 153 11.59 2.20 -11.60
N GLY A 154 11.99 1.23 -10.79
CA GLY A 154 13.19 0.40 -10.95
C GLY A 154 12.84 -1.00 -11.46
N VAL A 155 12.00 -1.07 -12.49
CA VAL A 155 12.04 -2.20 -13.43
C VAL A 155 12.81 -1.65 -14.63
N GLU A 156 14.12 -1.87 -14.61
CA GLU A 156 14.72 -2.54 -15.76
C GLU A 156 14.26 -4.01 -15.71
#